data_AF-A0A841LJT3-F1
#
_entry.id   AF-A0A841LJT3-F1
#
_cell.length_a   1.000
_cell.length_b   1.000
_cell.length_c   1.000
_cell.angle_alpha   90.00
_cell.angle_beta   90.00
_cell.angle_gamma   90.00
#
_symmetry.space_group_name_H-M   'P 1'
#
loop_
_entity.id
_entity.type
_entity.pdbx_description
1 polymer ?
#
loop_
_entity_poly.entity_id
_entity_poly.type
_entity_poly.pdbx_seq_one_letter_code
_entity_poly.pdbx_strand_id
1 'polypeptide(L)'
;MQTFAASATLPSMDIQEVKVLLSPDQYGRVAIVRRSDGRFCLYQHWHWTRETQVAFHVEPVEDRRWTVDSTTEMYEGVEPLSRLYGTVEDAERQARRMLGLNDG
;
A
#
# COMPACT_ATOMS: atom_id res chain seq x y z
N MET A 1 -33.90 -8.99 -22.94
CA MET A 1 -33.50 -8.56 -21.58
C MET A 1 -32.02 -8.88 -21.43
N GLN A 2 -31.15 -7.87 -21.46
CA GLN A 2 -29.70 -8.05 -21.26
C GLN A 2 -29.35 -7.48 -19.89
N THR A 3 -28.93 -8.34 -18.98
CA THR A 3 -28.43 -7.94 -17.66
C THR A 3 -27.00 -7.43 -17.85
N PHE A 4 -26.83 -6.11 -17.88
CA PHE A 4 -25.50 -5.52 -17.77
C PHE A 4 -24.99 -5.81 -16.37
N ALA A 5 -23.95 -6.64 -16.28
CA ALA A 5 -23.13 -6.72 -15.09
C ALA A 5 -22.66 -5.29 -14.78
N ALA A 6 -23.01 -4.79 -13.60
CA ALA A 6 -22.47 -3.54 -13.11
C ALA A 6 -20.95 -3.72 -13.03
N SER A 7 -20.21 -3.19 -14.01
CA SER A 7 -18.84 -2.80 -13.79
C SER A 7 -18.90 -1.77 -12.67
N ALA A 8 -18.65 -2.21 -11.45
CA ALA A 8 -18.35 -1.32 -10.35
C ALA A 8 -17.00 -0.68 -10.70
N THR A 9 -17.04 0.34 -11.58
CA THR A 9 -16.03 1.38 -11.59
C THR A 9 -16.08 1.93 -10.19
N LEU A 10 -15.17 1.47 -9.33
CA LEU A 10 -15.00 2.04 -8.00
C LEU A 10 -14.94 3.55 -8.23
N PRO A 11 -15.82 4.35 -7.59
CA PRO A 11 -15.76 5.79 -7.74
C PRO A 11 -14.33 6.17 -7.42
N SER A 12 -13.71 6.97 -8.31
CA SER A 12 -12.37 7.53 -8.14
C SER A 12 -12.11 7.70 -6.65
N MET A 13 -11.40 6.75 -6.03
CA MET A 13 -11.24 6.82 -4.59
C MET A 13 -10.48 8.13 -4.42
N ASP A 14 -11.04 9.09 -3.70
CA ASP A 14 -10.26 10.24 -3.25
C ASP A 14 -9.26 9.65 -2.26
N ILE A 15 -8.14 9.15 -2.79
CA ILE A 15 -7.08 8.51 -2.03
C ILE A 15 -6.34 9.62 -1.35
N GLN A 16 -6.82 9.96 -0.16
CA GLN A 16 -6.14 10.89 0.71
C GLN A 16 -5.13 10.10 1.54
N GLU A 17 -3.91 10.00 1.05
CA GLU A 17 -2.77 9.58 1.86
C GLU A 17 -2.59 10.58 3.01
N VAL A 18 -2.72 10.09 4.23
CA VAL A 18 -2.52 10.91 5.43
C VAL A 18 -1.08 10.77 5.91
N LYS A 19 -0.51 9.57 5.74
CA LYS A 19 0.86 9.27 6.14
C LYS A 19 1.37 8.04 5.40
N VAL A 20 2.66 8.06 5.07
CA VAL A 20 3.35 6.96 4.41
C VAL A 20 4.57 6.59 5.25
N LEU A 21 4.80 5.29 5.40
CA LEU A 21 5.95 4.72 6.10
C LEU A 21 6.69 3.79 5.15
N LEU A 22 8.02 3.84 5.21
CA LEU A 22 8.91 3.00 4.43
C LEU A 22 9.67 2.06 5.37
N SER A 23 9.93 0.84 4.93
CA SER A 23 10.88 -0.04 5.62
C SER A 23 12.29 0.59 5.60
N PRO A 24 13.20 0.20 6.51
CA PRO A 24 14.54 0.79 6.57
C PRO A 24 15.33 0.66 5.25
N ASP A 25 15.11 -0.43 4.53
CA ASP A 25 15.70 -0.73 3.23
C ASP A 25 14.90 -0.16 2.04
N GLN A 26 13.75 0.47 2.31
CA GLN A 26 12.84 1.07 1.34
C GLN A 26 12.25 0.10 0.30
N TYR A 27 12.33 -1.22 0.52
CA TYR A 27 11.64 -2.20 -0.33
C TYR A 27 10.15 -2.36 0.02
N GLY A 28 9.77 -2.02 1.26
CA GLY A 28 8.40 -2.01 1.74
C GLY A 28 7.87 -0.58 1.92
N ARG A 29 6.64 -0.36 1.48
CA ARG A 29 5.89 0.89 1.66
C ARG A 29 4.52 0.57 2.23
N VAL A 30 4.14 1.25 3.30
CA VAL A 30 2.78 1.19 3.85
C VAL A 30 2.19 2.60 3.87
N ALA A 31 1.11 2.79 3.13
CA ALA A 31 0.35 4.04 3.10
C ALA A 31 -0.90 3.94 3.97
N ILE A 32 -1.11 4.96 4.79
CA ILE A 32 -2.32 5.17 5.58
C ILE A 32 -3.23 6.09 4.78
N VAL A 33 -4.36 5.56 4.32
CA VAL A 33 -5.31 6.27 3.48
C VAL A 33 -6.60 6.51 4.25
N ARG A 34 -7.09 7.75 4.23
CA ARG A 34 -8.40 8.11 4.78
C ARG A 34 -9.50 7.80 3.78
N ARG A 35 -10.55 7.15 4.25
CA ARG A 35 -11.76 6.85 3.48
C ARG A 35 -12.83 7.93 3.68
N SER A 36 -13.81 7.95 2.78
CA SER A 36 -14.96 8.86 2.86
C SER A 36 -15.83 8.67 4.11
N ASP A 37 -15.80 7.49 4.73
CA ASP A 37 -16.48 7.20 6.00
C ASP A 37 -15.73 7.71 7.25
N GLY A 38 -14.60 8.40 7.05
CA GLY A 38 -13.77 8.95 8.12
C GLY A 38 -12.82 7.95 8.78
N ARG A 39 -12.83 6.67 8.36
CA ARG A 39 -11.90 5.65 8.87
C ARG A 39 -10.62 5.60 8.04
N PHE A 40 -9.63 4.88 8.57
CA PHE A 40 -8.35 4.68 7.90
C PHE A 40 -8.17 3.23 7.47
N CYS A 41 -7.53 3.05 6.32
CA CYS A 41 -7.10 1.76 5.79
C CYS A 41 -5.62 1.81 5.43
N LEU A 42 -5.02 0.64 5.31
CA LEU A 42 -3.60 0.50 4.97
C LEU A 42 -3.46 -0.12 3.59
N TYR A 43 -2.59 0.45 2.77
CA TYR A 43 -2.11 -0.18 1.56
C TYR A 43 -0.67 -0.58 1.74
N GLN A 44 -0.33 -1.79 1.30
CA GLN A 44 1.03 -2.30 1.34
C GLN A 44 1.56 -2.49 -0.08
N HIS A 45 2.79 -2.05 -0.31
CA HIS A 45 3.50 -2.24 -1.57
C HIS A 45 4.90 -2.75 -1.26
N TRP A 46 5.32 -3.78 -1.98
CA TRP A 46 6.62 -4.42 -1.80
C TRP A 46 7.31 -4.57 -3.14
N HIS A 47 8.54 -4.09 -3.24
CA HIS A 47 9.45 -4.45 -4.30
C HIS A 47 10.26 -5.68 -3.89
N TRP A 48 10.60 -6.51 -4.86
CA TRP A 48 11.51 -7.62 -4.62
C TRP A 48 12.93 -7.09 -4.44
N THR A 49 13.63 -7.62 -3.45
CA THR A 49 15.05 -7.33 -3.27
C THR A 49 15.84 -7.85 -4.47
N ARG A 50 17.02 -7.27 -4.71
CA ARG A 50 17.95 -7.76 -5.75
C ARG A 50 18.24 -9.25 -5.59
N GLU A 51 18.46 -9.70 -4.37
CA GLU A 51 18.73 -11.10 -4.03
C GLU A 51 17.57 -12.01 -4.44
N THR A 52 16.34 -11.57 -4.19
CA THR A 52 15.13 -12.30 -4.58
C THR A 52 15.00 -12.36 -6.10
N GLN A 53 15.19 -11.23 -6.80
CA GLN A 53 15.11 -11.21 -8.26
C GLN A 53 16.13 -12.16 -8.91
N VAL A 54 17.36 -12.19 -8.39
CA VAL A 54 18.42 -13.11 -8.84
C VAL A 54 18.04 -14.57 -8.54
N ALA A 55 17.56 -14.86 -7.33
CA ALA A 55 17.15 -16.21 -6.94
C ALA A 55 16.01 -16.77 -7.79
N PHE A 56 15.13 -15.91 -8.29
CA PHE A 56 14.01 -16.27 -9.16
C PHE A 56 14.27 -16.01 -10.66
N HIS A 57 15.51 -15.70 -11.05
CA HIS A 57 15.91 -15.46 -12.44
C HIS A 57 15.08 -14.39 -13.17
N VAL A 58 14.72 -13.32 -12.46
CA VAL A 58 14.03 -12.16 -13.04
C VAL A 58 15.06 -11.22 -13.66
N GLU A 59 14.95 -10.97 -14.97
CA GLU A 59 15.82 -10.06 -15.72
C GLU A 59 14.97 -8.99 -16.46
N PRO A 60 15.42 -7.71 -16.48
CA PRO A 60 16.64 -7.21 -15.86
C PRO A 60 16.51 -7.13 -14.33
N VAL A 61 17.61 -7.40 -13.64
CA VAL A 61 17.70 -7.18 -12.19
C VAL A 61 17.74 -5.67 -11.89
N GLU A 62 16.76 -5.16 -11.16
CA GLU A 62 16.63 -3.73 -10.85
C GLU A 62 16.55 -3.48 -9.33
N ASP A 63 17.31 -2.51 -8.82
CA ASP A 63 17.21 -2.07 -7.42
C ASP A 63 16.18 -0.94 -7.29
N ARG A 64 14.89 -1.29 -7.38
CA ARG A 64 13.78 -0.34 -7.21
C ARG A 64 13.43 -0.19 -5.74
N ARG A 65 13.45 1.06 -5.26
CA ARG A 65 13.10 1.43 -3.89
C ARG A 65 11.90 2.37 -3.90
N TRP A 66 11.04 2.21 -2.90
CA TRP A 66 9.91 3.10 -2.72
C TRP A 66 10.35 4.46 -2.21
N THR A 67 9.67 5.49 -2.68
CA THR A 67 9.70 6.83 -2.06
C THR A 67 8.39 7.10 -1.32
N VAL A 68 8.32 8.25 -0.65
CA VAL A 68 7.08 8.71 -0.02
C VAL A 68 6.05 9.17 -1.04
N ASP A 69 6.48 9.48 -2.26
CA ASP A 69 5.60 9.92 -3.34
C ASP A 69 4.60 8.82 -3.72
N SER A 70 3.49 9.25 -4.28
CA SER A 70 2.42 8.36 -4.71
C SER A 70 1.91 8.71 -6.09
N THR A 71 1.51 7.67 -6.82
CA THR A 71 0.72 7.80 -8.05
C THR A 71 -0.60 7.08 -7.86
N THR A 72 -1.64 7.55 -8.54
CA THR A 72 -2.98 6.94 -8.48
C THR A 72 -2.96 5.46 -8.89
N GLU A 73 -2.11 5.12 -9.86
CA GLU A 73 -1.87 3.77 -10.37
C GLU A 73 -1.47 2.77 -9.28
N MET A 74 -0.85 3.23 -8.18
CA MET A 74 -0.45 2.36 -7.07
C MET A 74 -1.66 1.72 -6.36
N TYR A 75 -2.84 2.31 -6.52
CA TYR A 75 -4.05 1.92 -5.82
C TYR A 75 -5.12 1.36 -6.74
N GLU A 76 -4.99 1.54 -8.04
CA GLU A 76 -5.93 1.02 -9.02
C GLU A 76 -5.86 -0.52 -9.04
N GLY A 77 -6.98 -1.17 -8.69
CA GLY A 77 -7.07 -2.62 -8.66
C GLY A 77 -6.33 -3.30 -7.49
N VAL A 78 -5.73 -2.52 -6.58
CA VAL A 78 -5.11 -3.04 -5.36
C VAL A 78 -6.14 -2.97 -4.23
N GLU A 79 -6.36 -4.07 -3.53
CA GLU A 79 -7.22 -4.05 -2.35
C GLU A 79 -6.45 -3.55 -1.11
N PRO A 80 -7.03 -2.64 -0.32
CA PRO A 80 -6.46 -2.29 0.98
C PRO A 80 -6.48 -3.51 1.90
N LEU A 81 -5.69 -3.46 2.96
CA LEU A 81 -5.79 -4.44 4.03
C LEU A 81 -7.20 -4.42 4.63
N SER A 82 -7.72 -5.61 4.91
CA SER A 82 -9.10 -5.83 5.39
C SER A 82 -9.42 -5.12 6.72
N ARG A 83 -8.39 -4.77 7.49
CA ARG A 83 -8.54 -4.08 8.76
C ARG A 83 -8.73 -2.58 8.56
N LEU A 84 -9.76 -2.05 9.23
CA LEU A 84 -10.02 -0.62 9.32
C LEU A 84 -9.60 -0.10 10.69
N TYR A 85 -9.18 1.16 10.73
CA TYR A 85 -8.71 1.85 11.92
C TYR A 85 -9.54 3.10 12.18
N GLY A 86 -9.83 3.35 13.46
CA GLY A 86 -10.56 4.55 13.88
C GLY A 86 -9.68 5.80 13.94
N THR A 87 -8.37 5.65 14.13
CA THR A 87 -7.40 6.74 14.26
C THR A 87 -6.16 6.51 13.41
N VAL A 88 -5.43 7.59 13.12
CA VAL A 88 -4.15 7.53 12.38
C VAL A 88 -3.09 6.83 13.22
N GLU A 89 -3.06 7.05 14.53
CA GLU A 89 -2.08 6.48 15.45
C GLU A 89 -2.19 4.95 15.52
N ASP A 90 -3.41 4.41 15.50
CA ASP A 90 -3.62 2.97 15.47
C ASP A 90 -3.20 2.35 14.13
N ALA A 91 -3.47 3.05 13.03
CA ALA A 91 -3.05 2.65 11.69
C ALA A 91 -1.52 2.70 11.57
N GLU A 92 -0.87 3.75 12.07
CA GLU A 92 0.58 3.90 12.11
C GLU A 92 1.24 2.82 12.95
N ARG A 93 0.72 2.53 14.13
CA ARG A 93 1.27 1.47 14.98
C ARG A 93 1.23 0.11 14.28
N GLN A 94 0.18 -0.19 13.53
CA GLN A 94 0.17 -1.39 12.70
C GLN A 94 1.18 -1.30 11.55
N ALA A 95 1.20 -0.19 10.82
CA ALA A 95 2.09 -0.01 9.68
C ALA A 95 3.57 -0.16 10.07
N ARG A 96 3.98 0.40 11.22
CA ARG A 96 5.33 0.20 11.79
C ARG A 96 5.61 -1.26 12.09
N ARG A 97 4.68 -1.98 12.72
CA ARG A 97 4.81 -3.43 12.98
C ARG A 97 5.03 -4.22 11.69
N MET A 98 4.29 -3.89 10.63
CA MET A 98 4.41 -4.56 9.33
C MET A 98 5.76 -4.32 8.66
N LEU A 99 6.31 -3.13 8.82
CA LEU A 99 7.61 -2.73 8.25
C LEU A 99 8.80 -3.15 9.14
N GLY A 100 8.55 -3.85 10.25
CA GLY A 100 9.61 -4.20 11.21
C GLY A 100 10.20 -3.00 11.94
N LEU A 101 9.54 -1.84 11.90
CA LEU A 101 9.95 -0.58 12.54
C LEU A 101 9.53 -0.52 14.01
N ASN A 102 9.44 -1.66 14.69
CA ASN A 102 9.13 -1.63 16.12
C ASN A 102 10.33 -1.04 16.85
N ASP A 103 10.19 0.23 17.23
CA ASP A 103 10.91 0.80 18.36
C ASP A 103 10.55 -0.05 19.60
N GLY A 104 11.57 -0.45 20.35
CA GLY A 104 11.43 -1.26 21.57
C GLY A 104 10.55 -0.64 22.64
#